data_AF-A0A9E4DD64-F1
#
_entry.id   AF-A0A9E4DD64-F1
#
_cell.length_a   1.000
_cell.length_b   1.000
_cell.length_c   1.000
_cell.angle_alpha   90.00
_cell.angle_beta   90.00
_cell.angle_gamma   90.00
#
_symmetry.space_group_name_H-M   'P 1'
#
loop_
_entity.id
_entity.type
_entity.pdbx_description
1 polymer ?
#
loop_
_entity_poly.entity_id
_entity_poly.type
_entity_poly.pdbx_seq_one_letter_code
_entity_poly.pdbx_strand_id
1 'polypeptide(L)'
;MDILLTTLALILPVLLGGLWLNLLIPPGAHARPALVWGNGTLVGLILVPQILWGLDALGMPLSFVTAGLLTSVLIVAAVAIHISGNRRIRTHLDAAFSAMPAAHRLLFLILLALVALRCATLGLEILWRPLFPWDATMHWATKARVWFEYRSLQPFVENNVWLQMGGEGVFTDRHPGYPHTVPLLQVWMNLATGRWNESLMNLPWLLCFIAIGAAFYSQLRNAGAGPLVAMGFTYLLLSMPLLNIHVALAGYADLFLGAAYCAGLMAFHNWITTRWRSQALLAAFFAVACLLIKGEGLPWALTFIPALLLVPRTRHKVAKLASLVVLGLALLIILTQKNPLLISQLLDSITEFHPDGLAGTLQAIWLHDNFHLLGYLLLAIIPIGLTIPGAFTKTYLSISVALLCAVVMFLFLFLFTIFGAGASNFTGVGRLCIQLAPGLLFLCAMLCNDLLRRNRRTNATP
;
A
#
# COMPACT_ATOMS: atom_id res chain seq x y z
N MET A 1 -24.39 7.35 19.66
CA MET A 1 -23.81 8.42 18.82
C MET A 1 -22.43 8.03 18.31
N ASP A 2 -21.52 7.60 19.19
CA ASP A 2 -20.14 7.21 18.82
C ASP A 2 -20.04 6.14 17.74
N ILE A 3 -20.79 5.03 17.88
CA ILE A 3 -20.78 3.95 16.87
C ILE A 3 -21.15 4.49 15.49
N LEU A 4 -22.17 5.35 15.40
CA LEU A 4 -22.60 5.95 14.14
C LEU A 4 -21.50 6.83 13.53
N LEU A 5 -20.85 7.67 14.33
CA LEU A 5 -19.79 8.57 13.86
C LEU A 5 -18.52 7.82 13.47
N THR A 6 -18.13 6.79 14.23
CA THR A 6 -17.03 5.89 13.88
C THR A 6 -17.32 5.14 12.59
N THR A 7 -18.54 4.61 12.42
CA THR A 7 -18.95 3.94 11.18
C THR A 7 -18.93 4.92 10.01
N LEU A 8 -19.43 6.14 10.17
CA LEU A 8 -19.38 7.17 9.14
C LEU A 8 -17.94 7.52 8.75
N ALA A 9 -17.05 7.68 9.73
CA ALA A 9 -15.64 7.97 9.52
C ALA A 9 -14.92 6.85 8.72
N LEU A 10 -15.35 5.59 8.87
CA LEU A 10 -14.83 4.47 8.08
C LEU A 10 -15.45 4.38 6.68
N ILE A 11 -16.74 4.66 6.54
CA ILE A 11 -17.46 4.54 5.27
C ILE A 11 -17.11 5.67 4.30
N LEU A 12 -16.89 6.90 4.79
CA LEU A 12 -16.60 8.05 3.93
C LEU A 12 -15.38 7.84 3.02
N PRO A 13 -14.21 7.39 3.51
CA PRO A 13 -13.08 7.00 2.65
C PRO A 13 -13.46 5.95 1.60
N VAL A 14 -14.18 4.88 2.01
CA VAL A 14 -14.60 3.79 1.11
C VAL A 14 -15.46 4.33 -0.04
N LEU A 15 -16.46 5.16 0.27
CA LEU A 15 -17.35 5.75 -0.72
C LEU A 15 -16.62 6.75 -1.61
N LEU A 16 -15.79 7.62 -1.03
CA LEU A 16 -15.03 8.62 -1.78
C LEU A 16 -14.18 7.95 -2.87
N GLY A 17 -13.27 7.06 -2.50
CA GLY A 17 -12.41 6.46 -3.52
C GLY A 17 -13.13 5.40 -4.35
N GLY A 18 -14.06 4.64 -3.78
CA GLY A 18 -14.82 3.61 -4.49
C GLY A 18 -15.71 4.15 -5.59
N LEU A 19 -16.49 5.21 -5.34
CA LEU A 19 -17.40 5.78 -6.33
C LEU A 19 -16.64 6.48 -7.46
N TRP A 20 -15.60 7.24 -7.14
CA TRP A 20 -14.74 7.86 -8.17
C TRP A 20 -14.03 6.80 -9.01
N LEU A 21 -13.52 5.74 -8.40
CA LEU A 21 -12.89 4.66 -9.15
C LEU A 21 -13.90 3.87 -10.00
N ASN A 22 -15.14 3.72 -9.53
CA ASN A 22 -16.23 3.10 -10.28
C ASN A 22 -16.50 3.81 -11.62
N LEU A 23 -16.26 5.13 -11.69
CA LEU A 23 -16.38 5.91 -12.93
C LEU A 23 -15.24 5.62 -13.93
N LEU A 24 -14.08 5.19 -13.45
CA LEU A 24 -12.88 5.01 -14.28
C LEU A 24 -12.69 3.54 -14.71
N ILE A 25 -13.11 2.59 -13.89
CA ILE A 25 -12.90 1.16 -14.16
C ILE A 25 -13.86 0.64 -15.23
N PRO A 26 -13.34 0.01 -16.31
CA PRO A 26 -14.17 -0.55 -17.37
C PRO A 26 -15.20 -1.56 -16.85
N PRO A 27 -16.40 -1.66 -17.46
CA PRO A 27 -17.42 -2.63 -17.07
C PRO A 27 -16.97 -4.09 -17.22
N GLY A 28 -16.10 -4.37 -18.21
CA GLY A 28 -15.58 -5.71 -18.48
C GLY A 28 -14.44 -6.18 -17.56
N ALA A 29 -14.09 -5.41 -16.52
CA ALA A 29 -13.04 -5.81 -15.58
C ALA A 29 -13.42 -7.07 -14.81
N HIS A 30 -12.46 -8.00 -14.66
CA HIS A 30 -12.68 -9.19 -13.84
C HIS A 30 -12.71 -8.81 -12.35
N ALA A 31 -13.56 -9.49 -11.58
CA ALA A 31 -13.76 -9.19 -10.16
C ALA A 31 -13.95 -7.69 -9.87
N ARG A 32 -14.68 -6.99 -10.76
CA ARG A 32 -14.83 -5.54 -10.75
C ARG A 32 -15.25 -4.95 -9.39
N PRO A 33 -16.19 -5.53 -8.62
CA PRO A 33 -16.53 -4.99 -7.31
C PRO A 33 -15.32 -4.95 -6.37
N ALA A 34 -14.54 -6.04 -6.30
CA ALA A 34 -13.32 -6.08 -5.49
C ALA A 34 -12.24 -5.12 -6.03
N LEU A 35 -12.15 -4.92 -7.34
CA LEU A 35 -11.23 -3.96 -7.96
C LEU A 35 -11.56 -2.52 -7.55
N VAL A 36 -12.84 -2.15 -7.68
CA VAL A 36 -13.35 -0.81 -7.39
C VAL A 36 -13.30 -0.52 -5.90
N TRP A 37 -13.85 -1.41 -5.07
CA TRP A 37 -13.93 -1.16 -3.63
C TRP A 37 -12.62 -1.40 -2.91
N GLY A 38 -11.79 -2.35 -3.35
CA GLY A 38 -10.46 -2.58 -2.79
C GLY A 38 -9.52 -1.39 -3.05
N ASN A 39 -9.24 -1.09 -4.32
CA ASN A 39 -8.36 0.04 -4.65
C ASN A 39 -9.00 1.38 -4.27
N GLY A 40 -10.33 1.52 -4.39
CA GLY A 40 -11.05 2.72 -4.00
C GLY A 40 -10.96 3.01 -2.51
N THR A 41 -11.05 1.99 -1.66
CA THR A 41 -10.85 2.18 -0.21
C THR A 41 -9.44 2.67 0.10
N LEU A 42 -8.41 2.09 -0.53
CA LEU A 42 -7.03 2.56 -0.38
C LEU A 42 -6.87 4.02 -0.83
N VAL A 43 -7.44 4.38 -1.99
CA VAL A 43 -7.45 5.76 -2.50
C VAL A 43 -8.12 6.70 -1.49
N GLY A 44 -9.30 6.35 -0.99
CA GLY A 44 -10.03 7.17 -0.03
C GLY A 44 -9.29 7.37 1.29
N LEU A 45 -8.66 6.32 1.82
CA LEU A 45 -7.83 6.38 3.02
C LEU A 45 -6.61 7.31 2.86
N ILE A 46 -6.11 7.49 1.64
CA ILE A 46 -5.04 8.45 1.35
C ILE A 46 -5.61 9.87 1.17
N LEU A 47 -6.76 10.02 0.51
CA LEU A 47 -7.35 11.31 0.16
C LEU A 47 -7.94 12.08 1.35
N VAL A 48 -8.60 11.40 2.29
CA VAL A 48 -9.23 12.08 3.45
C VAL A 48 -8.21 12.84 4.31
N PRO A 49 -7.04 12.27 4.65
CA PRO A 49 -5.95 13.03 5.25
C PRO A 49 -5.52 14.27 4.46
N GLN A 50 -5.46 14.19 3.12
CA GLN A 50 -5.07 15.34 2.31
C GLN A 50 -6.14 16.46 2.35
N ILE A 51 -7.42 16.10 2.50
CA ILE A 51 -8.49 17.07 2.70
C ILE A 51 -8.29 17.81 4.02
N LEU A 52 -8.04 17.09 5.12
CA LEU A 52 -7.75 17.73 6.42
C LEU A 52 -6.54 18.65 6.34
N TRP A 53 -5.46 18.19 5.74
CA TRP A 53 -4.25 19.00 5.52
C TRP A 53 -4.53 20.25 4.69
N GLY A 54 -5.29 20.13 3.60
CA GLY A 54 -5.65 21.25 2.74
C GLY A 54 -6.54 22.28 3.44
N LEU A 55 -7.47 21.86 4.30
CA LEU A 55 -8.32 22.75 5.07
C LEU A 55 -7.51 23.56 6.10
N ASP A 56 -6.60 22.90 6.81
CA ASP A 56 -5.70 23.56 7.76
C ASP A 56 -4.73 24.54 7.07
N ALA A 57 -4.22 24.19 5.89
CA ALA A 57 -3.43 25.11 5.08
C ALA A 57 -4.20 26.36 4.63
N LEU A 58 -5.54 26.30 4.60
CA LEU A 58 -6.43 27.44 4.37
C LEU A 58 -6.81 28.19 5.66
N GLY A 59 -6.20 27.84 6.80
CA GLY A 59 -6.46 28.42 8.11
C GLY A 59 -7.74 27.91 8.78
N MET A 60 -8.37 26.86 8.26
CA MET A 60 -9.56 26.28 8.89
C MET A 60 -9.18 25.28 9.99
N PRO A 61 -9.83 25.31 11.16
CA PRO A 61 -9.56 24.34 12.21
C PRO A 61 -9.93 22.92 11.76
N LEU A 62 -9.15 21.94 12.19
CA LEU A 62 -9.38 20.53 11.93
C LEU A 62 -10.74 20.10 12.54
N SER A 63 -11.68 19.79 11.66
CA SER A 63 -13.06 19.46 12.03
C SER A 63 -13.58 18.30 11.18
N PHE A 64 -14.15 17.29 11.85
CA PHE A 64 -14.81 16.18 11.16
C PHE A 64 -16.01 16.66 10.34
N VAL A 65 -16.75 17.67 10.82
CA VAL A 65 -17.91 18.20 10.10
C VAL A 65 -17.48 18.86 8.79
N THR A 66 -16.49 19.76 8.83
CA THR A 66 -16.03 20.48 7.65
C THR A 66 -15.42 19.53 6.61
N ALA A 67 -14.50 18.67 7.04
CA ALA A 67 -13.87 17.69 6.15
C ALA A 67 -14.88 16.62 5.66
N GLY A 68 -15.80 16.20 6.51
CA GLY A 68 -16.87 15.25 6.19
C GLY A 68 -17.88 15.81 5.19
N LEU A 69 -18.24 17.09 5.30
CA LEU A 69 -19.10 17.78 4.33
C LEU A 69 -18.43 17.87 2.96
N LEU A 70 -17.17 18.32 2.90
CA LEU A 70 -16.42 18.37 1.63
C LEU A 70 -16.30 16.98 1.00
N THR A 71 -15.96 15.96 1.81
CA THR A 71 -15.94 14.56 1.36
C THR A 71 -17.30 14.11 0.84
N SER A 72 -18.39 14.48 1.52
CA SER A 72 -19.76 14.14 1.12
C SER A 72 -20.15 14.83 -0.18
N VAL A 73 -19.75 16.08 -0.41
CA VAL A 73 -19.98 16.79 -1.69
C VAL A 73 -19.29 16.07 -2.84
N LEU A 74 -18.03 15.63 -2.65
CA LEU A 74 -17.30 14.85 -3.67
C LEU A 74 -17.96 13.49 -3.94
N ILE A 75 -18.51 12.85 -2.91
CA ILE A 75 -19.30 11.61 -3.05
C ILE A 75 -20.58 11.86 -3.86
N VAL A 76 -21.35 12.89 -3.51
CA VAL A 76 -22.59 13.26 -4.21
C VAL A 76 -22.30 13.61 -5.67
N ALA A 77 -21.22 14.33 -5.95
CA ALA A 77 -20.79 14.63 -7.31
C ALA A 77 -20.51 13.34 -8.12
N ALA A 78 -19.79 12.37 -7.53
CA ALA A 78 -19.54 11.08 -8.19
C ALA A 78 -20.85 10.30 -8.45
N VAL A 79 -21.79 10.31 -7.50
CA VAL A 79 -23.12 9.69 -7.67
C VAL A 79 -23.90 10.37 -8.79
N ALA A 80 -23.95 11.70 -8.83
CA ALA A 80 -24.65 12.46 -9.87
C ALA A 80 -24.11 12.16 -11.27
N ILE A 81 -22.78 12.06 -11.41
CA ILE A 81 -22.12 11.66 -12.67
C ILE A 81 -22.49 10.20 -13.03
N HIS A 82 -22.64 9.32 -12.05
CA HIS A 82 -23.01 7.93 -12.29
C HIS A 82 -24.43 7.78 -12.81
N ILE A 83 -25.37 8.52 -12.21
CA ILE A 83 -26.79 8.53 -12.58
C ILE A 83 -26.97 9.15 -13.97
N SER A 84 -26.30 10.27 -14.27
CA SER A 84 -26.42 10.95 -15.56
C SER A 84 -25.78 10.17 -16.72
N GLY A 85 -24.73 9.38 -16.46
CA GLY A 85 -24.01 8.66 -17.50
C GLY A 85 -24.73 7.44 -18.09
N ASN A 86 -25.95 7.09 -17.63
CA ASN A 86 -26.72 5.90 -18.01
C ASN A 86 -25.89 4.61 -18.14
N ARG A 87 -24.83 4.49 -17.32
CA ARG A 87 -23.95 3.34 -17.31
C ARG A 87 -24.66 2.23 -16.56
N ARG A 88 -25.44 1.42 -17.27
CA ARG A 88 -25.99 0.18 -16.70
C ARG A 88 -24.82 -0.65 -16.15
N ILE A 89 -24.78 -0.77 -14.82
CA ILE A 89 -23.86 -1.66 -14.13
C ILE A 89 -24.28 -3.08 -14.49
N ARG A 90 -23.69 -3.65 -15.54
CA ARG A 90 -23.78 -5.08 -15.77
C ARG A 90 -22.79 -5.75 -14.83
N THR A 91 -23.30 -6.26 -13.71
CA THR A 91 -22.60 -7.26 -12.92
C THR A 91 -22.57 -8.54 -13.76
N HIS A 92 -21.47 -8.75 -14.48
CA HIS A 92 -21.20 -10.07 -15.01
C HIS A 92 -20.95 -10.97 -13.80
N LEU A 93 -21.90 -11.88 -13.52
CA LEU A 93 -21.63 -13.04 -12.67
C LEU A 93 -20.35 -13.68 -13.21
N ASP A 94 -19.37 -13.93 -12.33
CA ASP A 94 -18.09 -14.46 -12.75
C ASP A 94 -18.31 -15.89 -13.28
N ALA A 95 -18.53 -16.00 -14.59
CA ALA A 95 -18.75 -17.28 -15.27
C ALA A 95 -17.60 -18.25 -14.99
N ALA A 96 -16.39 -17.73 -14.77
CA ALA A 96 -15.24 -18.53 -14.40
C ALA A 96 -15.39 -19.18 -13.01
N PHE A 97 -16.08 -18.54 -12.06
CA PHE A 97 -16.37 -19.15 -10.77
C PHE A 97 -17.41 -20.26 -10.88
N SER A 98 -18.48 -20.00 -11.64
CA SER A 98 -19.57 -20.96 -11.85
C SER A 98 -19.11 -22.20 -12.62
N ALA A 99 -18.14 -22.04 -13.52
CA ALA A 99 -17.55 -23.13 -14.29
C ALA A 99 -16.53 -23.99 -13.51
N MET A 100 -16.20 -23.65 -12.25
CA MET A 100 -15.24 -24.43 -11.46
C MET A 100 -15.85 -25.75 -10.93
N PRO A 101 -15.06 -26.84 -10.86
CA PRO A 101 -15.47 -28.06 -10.17
C PRO A 101 -15.91 -27.79 -8.72
N ALA A 102 -16.84 -28.60 -8.19
CA ALA A 102 -17.39 -28.40 -6.85
C ALA A 102 -16.30 -28.34 -5.76
N ALA A 103 -15.27 -29.21 -5.83
CA ALA A 103 -14.16 -29.20 -4.88
C ALA A 103 -13.35 -27.89 -4.91
N HIS A 104 -13.14 -27.31 -6.10
CA HIS A 104 -12.43 -26.04 -6.25
C HIS A 104 -13.25 -24.85 -5.71
N ARG A 105 -14.58 -24.88 -5.90
CA ARG A 105 -15.50 -23.90 -5.31
C ARG A 105 -15.53 -24.01 -3.80
N LEU A 106 -15.59 -25.22 -3.26
CA LEU A 106 -15.53 -25.45 -1.82
C LEU A 106 -14.22 -24.93 -1.23
N LEU A 107 -13.07 -25.25 -1.83
CA LEU A 107 -11.78 -24.73 -1.39
C LEU A 107 -11.72 -23.20 -1.44
N PHE A 108 -12.24 -22.57 -2.51
CA PHE A 108 -12.34 -21.11 -2.57
C PHE A 108 -13.14 -20.54 -1.40
N LEU A 109 -14.31 -21.13 -1.09
CA LEU A 109 -15.17 -20.67 -0.01
C LEU A 109 -14.51 -20.87 1.36
N ILE A 110 -13.81 -21.98 1.58
CA ILE A 110 -13.02 -22.21 2.80
C ILE A 110 -11.95 -21.14 2.96
N LEU A 111 -11.17 -20.85 1.92
CA LEU A 111 -10.13 -19.82 1.96
C LEU A 111 -10.70 -18.43 2.25
N LEU A 112 -11.84 -18.10 1.63
CA LEU A 112 -12.55 -16.85 1.88
C LEU A 112 -13.08 -16.76 3.33
N ALA A 113 -13.63 -17.86 3.86
CA ALA A 113 -14.09 -17.94 5.24
C ALA A 113 -12.94 -17.76 6.24
N LEU A 114 -11.77 -18.35 5.97
CA LEU A 114 -10.56 -18.17 6.78
C LEU A 114 -10.07 -16.71 6.76
N VAL A 115 -10.08 -16.06 5.59
CA VAL A 115 -9.77 -14.63 5.49
C VAL A 115 -10.76 -13.79 6.29
N ALA A 116 -12.06 -14.04 6.16
CA ALA A 116 -13.10 -13.32 6.88
C ALA A 116 -12.96 -13.49 8.41
N LEU A 117 -12.72 -14.73 8.86
CA LEU A 117 -12.43 -15.04 10.25
C LEU A 117 -11.18 -14.28 10.73
N ARG A 118 -10.11 -14.25 9.93
CA ARG A 118 -8.89 -13.54 10.30
C ARG A 118 -9.13 -12.03 10.44
N CYS A 119 -9.83 -11.41 9.48
CA CYS A 119 -10.22 -10.00 9.58
C CYS A 119 -11.06 -9.73 10.84
N ALA A 120 -12.01 -10.60 11.18
CA ALA A 120 -12.81 -10.47 12.39
C ALA A 120 -11.94 -10.54 13.66
N THR A 121 -11.04 -11.52 13.75
CA THR A 121 -10.14 -11.65 14.91
C THR A 121 -9.19 -10.46 15.05
N LEU A 122 -8.64 -9.95 13.94
CA LEU A 122 -7.80 -8.74 13.95
C LEU A 122 -8.60 -7.49 14.35
N GLY A 123 -9.87 -7.41 13.92
CA GLY A 123 -10.77 -6.35 14.35
C GLY A 123 -11.02 -6.38 15.86
N LEU A 124 -11.21 -7.57 16.45
CA LEU A 124 -11.34 -7.71 17.90
C LEU A 124 -10.05 -7.28 18.62
N GLU A 125 -8.87 -7.66 18.10
CA GLU A 125 -7.59 -7.22 18.67
C GLU A 125 -7.45 -5.69 18.68
N ILE A 126 -7.80 -5.01 17.57
CA ILE A 126 -7.78 -3.54 17.51
C ILE A 126 -8.77 -2.91 18.50
N LEU A 127 -9.98 -3.47 18.59
CA LEU A 127 -11.04 -2.92 19.44
C LEU A 127 -10.73 -3.09 20.93
N TRP A 128 -10.06 -4.17 21.31
CA TRP A 128 -9.80 -4.50 22.71
C TRP A 128 -8.45 -4.00 23.23
N ARG A 129 -7.47 -3.72 22.36
CA ARG A 129 -6.15 -3.24 22.80
C ARG A 129 -6.04 -1.72 22.74
N PRO A 130 -5.49 -1.07 23.78
CA PRO A 130 -5.09 0.32 23.68
C PRO A 130 -3.86 0.47 22.77
N LEU A 131 -3.48 1.72 22.49
CA LEU A 131 -2.28 2.01 21.73
C LEU A 131 -1.05 1.84 22.63
N PHE A 132 -0.29 0.78 22.41
CA PHE A 132 1.00 0.51 23.06
C PHE A 132 2.20 0.24 22.12
N PRO A 133 2.04 -0.04 20.82
CA PRO A 133 3.18 -0.26 19.94
C PRO A 133 4.13 0.96 19.89
N TRP A 134 5.40 0.72 20.22
CA TRP A 134 6.44 1.75 20.36
C TRP A 134 6.50 2.72 19.16
N ASP A 135 6.54 2.20 17.93
CA ASP A 135 6.73 3.04 16.75
C ASP A 135 5.52 3.96 16.52
N ALA A 136 4.31 3.44 16.75
CA ALA A 136 3.07 4.19 16.73
C ALA A 136 3.12 5.34 17.75
N THR A 137 3.50 5.04 18.99
CA THR A 137 3.55 6.03 20.06
C THR A 137 4.69 7.02 19.94
N MET A 138 5.73 6.73 19.15
CA MET A 138 6.92 7.56 19.10
C MET A 138 6.82 8.78 18.19
N HIS A 139 6.08 8.70 17.09
CA HIS A 139 6.01 9.78 16.11
C HIS A 139 4.72 9.82 15.28
N TRP A 140 3.90 8.76 15.30
CA TRP A 140 2.61 8.77 14.60
C TRP A 140 1.51 9.33 15.50
N ALA A 141 1.27 8.68 16.64
CA ALA A 141 0.19 9.03 17.56
C ALA A 141 0.48 10.28 18.40
N THR A 142 1.75 10.55 18.74
CA THR A 142 2.13 11.79 19.44
C THR A 142 1.74 13.02 18.62
N LYS A 143 2.07 12.98 17.33
CA LYS A 143 1.71 14.02 16.36
C LYS A 143 0.19 14.12 16.19
N ALA A 144 -0.48 12.99 16.04
CA ALA A 144 -1.95 12.95 15.97
C ALA A 144 -2.62 13.53 17.22
N ARG A 145 -2.08 13.26 18.42
CA ARG A 145 -2.61 13.76 19.69
C ARG A 145 -2.54 15.27 19.75
N VAL A 146 -1.37 15.84 19.47
CA VAL A 146 -1.19 17.31 19.45
C VAL A 146 -2.15 17.94 18.44
N TRP A 147 -2.23 17.43 17.21
CA TRP A 147 -3.10 18.00 16.18
C TRP A 147 -4.58 17.89 16.50
N PHE A 148 -4.99 16.81 17.17
CA PHE A 148 -6.36 16.65 17.65
C PHE A 148 -6.73 17.67 18.73
N GLU A 149 -5.85 17.89 19.71
CA GLU A 149 -6.10 18.84 20.81
C GLU A 149 -6.13 20.29 20.34
N TYR A 150 -5.14 20.68 19.52
CA TYR A 150 -5.01 22.05 19.02
C TYR A 150 -5.96 22.36 17.86
N ARG A 151 -6.58 21.34 17.26
CA ARG A 151 -7.41 21.46 16.05
C ARG A 151 -6.67 22.14 14.90
N SER A 152 -5.35 21.97 14.82
CA SER A 152 -4.51 22.45 13.74
C SER A 152 -3.20 21.67 13.65
N LEU A 153 -2.55 21.71 12.48
CA LEU A 153 -1.25 21.07 12.24
C LEU A 153 -0.11 21.85 12.90
N GLN A 154 0.07 21.64 14.19
CA GLN A 154 1.19 22.21 14.96
C GLN A 154 2.55 21.71 14.45
N PRO A 155 3.60 22.56 14.46
CA PRO A 155 4.93 22.19 13.99
C PRO A 155 5.62 21.21 14.95
N PHE A 156 6.34 20.26 14.37
CA PHE A 156 7.21 19.34 15.09
C PHE A 156 8.67 19.57 14.67
N VAL A 157 9.58 19.57 15.64
CA VAL A 157 11.02 19.76 15.45
C VAL A 157 11.82 18.65 16.15
N GLU A 158 13.11 18.54 15.83
CA GLU A 158 14.02 17.60 16.48
C GLU A 158 14.18 17.89 17.98
N ASN A 159 14.45 16.86 18.79
CA ASN A 159 14.51 16.96 20.25
C ASN A 159 15.47 18.06 20.75
N ASN A 160 16.62 18.22 20.10
CA ASN A 160 17.60 19.25 20.46
C ASN A 160 17.07 20.67 20.21
N VAL A 161 16.37 20.89 19.09
CA VAL A 161 15.75 22.16 18.75
C VAL A 161 14.62 22.46 19.73
N TRP A 162 13.79 21.47 20.03
CA TRP A 162 12.71 21.60 21.01
C TRP A 162 13.22 21.99 22.41
N LEU A 163 14.31 21.35 22.87
CA LEU A 163 14.97 21.69 24.13
C LEU A 163 15.55 23.11 24.12
N GLN A 164 16.19 23.53 23.02
CA GLN A 164 16.76 24.88 22.87
C GLN A 164 15.67 25.96 22.85
N MET A 165 14.52 25.67 22.26
CA MET A 165 13.36 26.57 22.20
C MET A 165 12.49 26.53 23.48
N GLY A 166 12.85 25.72 24.48
CA GLY A 166 12.04 25.56 25.69
C GLY A 166 10.63 25.02 25.45
N GLY A 167 10.38 24.39 24.30
CA GLY A 167 9.05 23.94 23.86
C GLY A 167 8.08 25.06 23.46
N GLU A 168 8.54 26.30 23.27
CA GLU A 168 7.67 27.41 22.88
C GLU A 168 7.18 27.27 21.43
N GLY A 169 5.88 27.06 21.25
CA GLY A 169 5.22 27.05 19.94
C GLY A 169 5.59 25.86 19.03
N VAL A 170 6.35 24.88 19.54
CA VAL A 170 6.78 23.69 18.80
C VAL A 170 6.67 22.43 19.65
N PHE A 171 6.41 21.31 18.99
CA PHE A 171 6.41 19.98 19.59
C PHE A 171 7.59 19.15 19.07
N THR A 172 7.79 17.97 19.63
CA THR A 172 8.85 17.07 19.17
C THR A 172 8.39 15.63 19.14
N ASP A 173 9.00 14.87 18.23
CA ASP A 173 8.84 13.43 18.10
C ASP A 173 10.13 12.84 17.47
N ARG A 174 10.18 11.52 17.25
CA ARG A 174 11.37 10.86 16.70
C ARG A 174 11.60 11.12 15.19
N HIS A 175 10.56 11.47 14.45
CA HIS A 175 10.64 11.73 13.02
C HIS A 175 9.77 12.95 12.63
N PRO A 176 10.20 14.17 13.01
CA PRO A 176 9.40 15.39 12.84
C PRO A 176 9.02 15.64 11.38
N GLY A 177 9.94 15.34 10.45
CA GLY A 177 9.78 15.53 9.01
C GLY A 177 8.95 14.45 8.29
N TYR A 178 8.41 13.44 8.99
CA TYR A 178 7.58 12.42 8.34
C TYR A 178 6.25 12.98 7.82
N PRO A 179 5.74 12.44 6.69
CA PRO A 179 4.48 12.89 6.09
C PRO A 179 3.27 12.79 7.03
N HIS A 180 2.27 13.64 6.78
CA HIS A 180 1.14 13.84 7.69
C HIS A 180 0.01 12.81 7.53
N THR A 181 0.03 11.96 6.51
CA THR A 181 -1.11 11.09 6.16
C THR A 181 -1.51 10.15 7.29
N VAL A 182 -0.55 9.46 7.91
CA VAL A 182 -0.83 8.46 8.94
C VAL A 182 -1.32 9.10 10.25
N PRO A 183 -0.69 10.16 10.79
CA PRO A 183 -1.24 10.85 11.95
C PRO A 183 -2.63 11.45 11.68
N LEU A 184 -2.86 12.00 10.47
CA LEU A 184 -4.17 12.55 10.12
C LEU A 184 -5.28 11.50 9.98
N LEU A 185 -4.96 10.24 9.70
CA LEU A 185 -5.95 9.15 9.81
C LEU A 185 -6.42 8.93 11.25
N GLN A 186 -5.52 9.01 12.22
CA GLN A 186 -5.86 8.91 13.64
C GLN A 186 -6.64 10.15 14.10
N VAL A 187 -6.22 11.34 13.68
CA VAL A 187 -6.95 12.59 13.92
C VAL A 187 -8.37 12.51 13.35
N TRP A 188 -8.53 12.09 12.10
CA TRP A 188 -9.83 11.92 11.44
C TRP A 188 -10.82 11.11 12.28
N MET A 189 -10.38 9.95 12.79
CA MET A 189 -11.21 9.08 13.61
C MET A 189 -11.57 9.70 14.97
N ASN A 190 -10.61 10.36 15.63
CA ASN A 190 -10.86 11.01 16.94
C ASN A 190 -11.72 12.28 16.80
N LEU A 191 -11.57 13.03 15.70
CA LEU A 191 -12.44 14.16 15.39
C LEU A 191 -13.89 13.68 15.19
N ALA A 192 -14.09 12.51 14.59
CA ALA A 192 -15.42 11.93 14.38
C ALA A 192 -16.12 11.59 15.70
N THR A 193 -15.40 10.99 16.66
CA THR A 193 -15.96 10.65 17.98
C THR A 193 -15.96 11.83 18.95
N GLY A 194 -15.29 12.93 18.61
CA GLY A 194 -15.15 14.11 19.45
C GLY A 194 -14.25 13.91 20.67
N ARG A 195 -13.59 12.75 20.80
CA ARG A 195 -12.68 12.42 21.91
C ARG A 195 -11.52 11.57 21.42
N TRP A 196 -10.43 11.60 22.16
CA TRP A 196 -9.32 10.69 21.93
C TRP A 196 -9.65 9.28 22.39
N ASN A 197 -9.64 8.33 21.45
CA ASN A 197 -9.80 6.91 21.74
C ASN A 197 -8.72 6.10 21.03
N GLU A 198 -7.79 5.58 21.82
CA GLU A 198 -6.58 4.86 21.40
C GLU A 198 -6.84 3.61 20.55
N SER A 199 -8.00 2.99 20.71
CA SER A 199 -8.38 1.80 19.95
C SER A 199 -9.11 2.16 18.65
N LEU A 200 -10.15 3.01 18.73
CA LEU A 200 -10.98 3.35 17.57
C LEU A 200 -10.22 4.14 16.51
N MET A 201 -9.23 4.94 16.90
CA MET A 201 -8.40 5.69 15.93
C MET A 201 -7.62 4.79 14.97
N ASN A 202 -7.44 3.52 15.32
CA ASN A 202 -6.64 2.55 14.60
C ASN A 202 -7.46 1.62 13.68
N LEU A 203 -8.80 1.76 13.64
CA LEU A 203 -9.64 1.01 12.70
C LEU A 203 -9.29 1.19 11.21
N PRO A 204 -8.72 2.32 10.74
CA PRO A 204 -8.23 2.43 9.36
C PRO A 204 -7.21 1.36 8.94
N TRP A 205 -6.46 0.76 9.87
CA TRP A 205 -5.52 -0.32 9.58
C TRP A 205 -6.23 -1.60 9.15
N LEU A 206 -7.31 -1.97 9.85
CA LEU A 206 -8.16 -3.10 9.44
C LEU A 206 -8.77 -2.85 8.07
N LEU A 207 -9.26 -1.63 7.84
CA LEU A 207 -9.86 -1.25 6.57
C LEU A 207 -8.84 -1.31 5.42
N CYS A 208 -7.60 -0.84 5.66
CA CYS A 208 -6.48 -0.94 4.72
C CYS A 208 -6.14 -2.42 4.42
N PHE A 209 -6.13 -3.28 5.43
CA PHE A 209 -5.86 -4.72 5.29
C PHE A 209 -6.93 -5.45 4.47
N ILE A 210 -8.21 -5.17 4.70
CA ILE A 210 -9.31 -5.71 3.89
C ILE A 210 -9.20 -5.19 2.45
N ALA A 211 -8.90 -3.90 2.30
CA ALA A 211 -8.81 -3.24 1.00
C ALA A 211 -7.66 -3.78 0.15
N ILE A 212 -6.45 -3.97 0.70
CA ILE A 212 -5.34 -4.60 -0.01
C ILE A 212 -5.69 -6.04 -0.41
N GLY A 213 -6.39 -6.80 0.44
CA GLY A 213 -6.90 -8.13 0.10
C GLY A 213 -7.81 -8.14 -1.13
N ALA A 214 -8.82 -7.27 -1.14
CA ALA A 214 -9.75 -7.14 -2.25
C ALA A 214 -9.06 -6.61 -3.53
N ALA A 215 -8.16 -5.64 -3.39
CA ALA A 215 -7.35 -5.13 -4.49
C ALA A 215 -6.43 -6.22 -5.05
N PHE A 216 -5.79 -7.01 -4.20
CA PHE A 216 -4.87 -8.07 -4.61
C PHE A 216 -5.60 -9.19 -5.36
N TYR A 217 -6.71 -9.69 -4.82
CA TYR A 217 -7.57 -10.68 -5.49
C TYR A 217 -7.98 -10.19 -6.88
N SER A 218 -8.53 -8.99 -6.96
CA SER A 218 -9.06 -8.45 -8.21
C SER A 218 -7.98 -8.11 -9.22
N GLN A 219 -6.84 -7.56 -8.80
CA GLN A 219 -5.72 -7.29 -9.70
C GLN A 219 -5.12 -8.58 -10.26
N LEU A 220 -5.07 -9.67 -9.47
CA LEU A 220 -4.69 -11.00 -9.99
C LEU A 220 -5.68 -11.52 -11.03
N ARG A 221 -6.99 -11.36 -10.79
CA ARG A 221 -8.02 -11.74 -11.77
C ARG A 221 -7.87 -10.96 -13.08
N ASN A 222 -7.54 -9.66 -13.01
CA ASN A 222 -7.29 -8.83 -14.20
C ASN A 222 -5.95 -9.15 -14.88
N ALA A 223 -4.95 -9.64 -14.14
CA ALA A 223 -3.72 -10.21 -14.70
C ALA A 223 -3.93 -11.60 -15.35
N GLY A 224 -5.15 -12.14 -15.27
CA GLY A 224 -5.52 -13.43 -15.86
C GLY A 224 -5.39 -14.62 -14.91
N ALA A 225 -5.13 -14.44 -13.61
CA ALA A 225 -5.19 -15.55 -12.67
C ALA A 225 -6.62 -16.11 -12.57
N GLY A 226 -6.79 -17.44 -12.50
CA GLY A 226 -8.10 -18.06 -12.22
C GLY A 226 -8.65 -17.69 -10.82
N PRO A 227 -9.96 -17.86 -10.54
CA PRO A 227 -10.54 -17.44 -9.25
C PRO A 227 -9.89 -18.12 -8.05
N LEU A 228 -9.64 -19.43 -8.13
CA LEU A 228 -9.02 -20.19 -7.04
C LEU A 228 -7.57 -19.76 -6.80
N VAL A 229 -6.77 -19.60 -7.86
CA VAL A 229 -5.37 -19.15 -7.73
C VAL A 229 -5.32 -17.76 -7.12
N ALA A 230 -6.16 -16.83 -7.60
CA ALA A 230 -6.24 -15.49 -7.04
C ALA A 230 -6.62 -15.51 -5.56
N MET A 231 -7.61 -16.31 -5.16
CA MET A 231 -8.02 -16.43 -3.75
C MET A 231 -6.95 -17.11 -2.90
N GLY A 232 -6.30 -18.17 -3.39
CA GLY A 232 -5.21 -18.84 -2.70
C GLY A 232 -4.06 -17.89 -2.36
N PHE A 233 -3.61 -17.09 -3.33
CA PHE A 233 -2.56 -16.10 -3.09
C PHE A 233 -3.06 -14.90 -2.25
N THR A 234 -4.33 -14.54 -2.33
CA THR A 234 -4.94 -13.54 -1.43
C THR A 234 -4.96 -14.04 0.01
N TYR A 235 -5.30 -15.31 0.23
CA TYR A 235 -5.20 -15.95 1.54
C TYR A 235 -3.75 -15.96 2.04
N LEU A 236 -2.78 -16.35 1.19
CA LEU A 236 -1.37 -16.33 1.57
C LEU A 236 -0.92 -14.93 2.03
N LEU A 237 -1.32 -13.87 1.30
CA LEU A 237 -1.04 -12.49 1.69
C LEU A 237 -1.62 -12.13 3.06
N LEU A 238 -2.92 -12.33 3.25
CA LEU A 238 -3.63 -11.94 4.47
C LEU A 238 -3.38 -12.91 5.64
N SER A 239 -2.76 -14.05 5.38
CA SER A 239 -2.31 -14.95 6.44
C SER A 239 -0.96 -14.53 7.03
N MET A 240 -0.17 -13.68 6.34
CA MET A 240 1.19 -13.32 6.77
C MET A 240 1.23 -12.79 8.21
N PRO A 241 1.97 -13.43 9.13
CA PRO A 241 2.02 -13.03 10.53
C PRO A 241 2.43 -11.58 10.71
N LEU A 242 3.46 -11.13 10.00
CA LEU A 242 3.97 -9.78 10.18
C LEU A 242 3.03 -8.70 9.64
N LEU A 243 2.32 -8.98 8.54
CA LEU A 243 1.27 -8.10 8.03
C LEU A 243 0.11 -8.02 9.04
N ASN A 244 -0.27 -9.15 9.63
CA ASN A 244 -1.31 -9.26 10.64
C ASN A 244 -0.92 -8.54 11.95
N ILE A 245 0.35 -8.61 12.35
CA ILE A 245 0.88 -7.86 13.49
C ILE A 245 0.72 -6.36 13.26
N HIS A 246 0.92 -5.84 12.05
CA HIS A 246 0.73 -4.41 11.76
C HIS A 246 -0.74 -3.96 11.75
N VAL A 247 -1.67 -4.91 11.75
CA VAL A 247 -3.10 -4.65 11.96
C VAL A 247 -3.44 -4.75 13.44
N ALA A 248 -3.02 -5.82 14.12
CA ALA A 248 -3.28 -6.00 15.55
C ALA A 248 -2.58 -4.95 16.42
N LEU A 249 -1.37 -4.56 16.04
CA LEU A 249 -0.53 -3.51 16.63
C LEU A 249 -0.56 -2.25 15.75
N ALA A 250 -1.77 -1.81 15.40
CA ALA A 250 -1.99 -0.69 14.51
C ALA A 250 -1.38 0.62 15.01
N GLY A 251 -1.22 1.56 14.08
CA GLY A 251 -0.57 2.85 14.29
C GLY A 251 0.70 3.04 13.44
N TYR A 252 1.15 2.00 12.74
CA TYR A 252 2.39 2.02 11.94
C TYR A 252 2.10 2.40 10.49
N ALA A 253 2.97 3.18 9.86
CA ALA A 253 2.84 3.55 8.44
C ALA A 253 3.13 2.40 7.46
N ASP A 254 3.85 1.37 7.89
CA ASP A 254 4.42 0.35 7.01
C ASP A 254 3.36 -0.45 6.22
N LEU A 255 2.21 -0.75 6.85
CA LEU A 255 1.08 -1.42 6.19
C LEU A 255 0.52 -0.57 5.03
N PHE A 256 0.33 0.73 5.27
CA PHE A 256 -0.19 1.65 4.25
C PHE A 256 0.79 1.82 3.10
N LEU A 257 2.09 1.95 3.41
CA LEU A 257 3.11 2.09 2.39
C LEU A 257 3.22 0.81 1.54
N GLY A 258 3.21 -0.37 2.17
CA GLY A 258 3.19 -1.65 1.47
C GLY A 258 1.94 -1.84 0.61
N ALA A 259 0.77 -1.43 1.12
CA ALA A 259 -0.48 -1.47 0.37
C ALA A 259 -0.46 -0.54 -0.86
N ALA A 260 0.00 0.70 -0.70
CA ALA A 260 0.14 1.65 -1.80
C ALA A 260 1.15 1.15 -2.83
N TYR A 261 2.35 0.76 -2.41
CA TYR A 261 3.38 0.26 -3.32
C TYR A 261 2.92 -0.96 -4.11
N CYS A 262 2.31 -1.95 -3.43
CA CYS A 262 1.75 -3.13 -4.06
C CYS A 262 0.63 -2.78 -5.04
N ALA A 263 -0.34 -1.95 -4.65
CA ALA A 263 -1.43 -1.53 -5.52
C ALA A 263 -0.89 -0.80 -6.77
N GLY A 264 0.16 0.01 -6.61
CA GLY A 264 0.89 0.64 -7.71
C GLY A 264 1.50 -0.37 -8.67
N LEU A 265 2.25 -1.37 -8.15
CA LEU A 265 2.88 -2.43 -8.95
C LEU A 265 1.86 -3.27 -9.71
N MET A 266 0.79 -3.68 -9.04
CA MET A 266 -0.29 -4.47 -9.62
C MET A 266 -1.02 -3.71 -10.73
N ALA A 267 -1.37 -2.44 -10.47
CA ALA A 267 -2.01 -1.58 -11.45
C ALA A 267 -1.08 -1.30 -12.64
N PHE A 268 0.21 -1.08 -12.38
CA PHE A 268 1.22 -0.87 -13.41
C PHE A 268 1.36 -2.08 -14.34
N HIS A 269 1.45 -3.29 -13.77
CA HIS A 269 1.44 -4.53 -14.56
C HIS A 269 0.17 -4.65 -15.41
N ASN A 270 -1.00 -4.47 -14.79
CA ASN A 270 -2.27 -4.57 -15.49
C ASN A 270 -2.45 -3.49 -16.55
N TRP A 271 -1.88 -2.30 -16.38
CA TRP A 271 -1.83 -1.28 -17.43
C TRP A 271 -0.97 -1.72 -18.61
N ILE A 272 0.18 -2.34 -18.37
CA ILE A 272 1.06 -2.80 -19.46
C ILE A 272 0.36 -3.86 -20.32
N THR A 273 -0.40 -4.75 -19.69
CA THR A 273 -1.11 -5.86 -20.36
C THR A 273 -2.42 -5.40 -21.00
N THR A 274 -3.29 -4.70 -20.27
CA THR A 274 -4.63 -4.31 -20.73
C THR A 274 -4.71 -2.96 -21.44
N ARG A 275 -3.74 -2.07 -21.18
CA ARG A 275 -3.70 -0.66 -21.63
C ARG A 275 -4.86 0.19 -21.13
N TRP A 276 -5.56 -0.24 -20.08
CA TRP A 276 -6.60 0.58 -19.47
C TRP A 276 -6.03 1.82 -18.79
N ARG A 277 -6.56 3.00 -19.15
CA ARG A 277 -6.13 4.28 -18.60
C ARG A 277 -6.31 4.34 -17.08
N SER A 278 -7.38 3.73 -16.57
CA SER A 278 -7.65 3.65 -15.13
C SER A 278 -6.56 2.94 -14.34
N GLN A 279 -5.96 1.87 -14.89
CA GLN A 279 -4.83 1.18 -14.27
C GLN A 279 -3.56 2.03 -14.30
N ALA A 280 -3.34 2.82 -15.37
CA ALA A 280 -2.24 3.78 -15.40
C ALA A 280 -2.40 4.89 -14.34
N LEU A 281 -3.62 5.42 -14.19
CA LEU A 281 -3.94 6.42 -13.18
C LEU A 281 -3.77 5.87 -11.77
N LEU A 282 -4.24 4.64 -11.50
CA LEU A 282 -4.01 3.97 -10.22
C LEU A 282 -2.52 3.77 -9.94
N ALA A 283 -1.74 3.30 -10.92
CA ALA A 283 -0.31 3.12 -10.78
C ALA A 283 0.41 4.44 -10.42
N ALA A 284 0.08 5.52 -11.15
CA ALA A 284 0.65 6.84 -10.89
C ALA A 284 0.20 7.39 -9.52
N PHE A 285 -1.09 7.28 -9.20
CA PHE A 285 -1.64 7.72 -7.91
C PHE A 285 -0.92 7.03 -6.75
N PHE A 286 -0.80 5.71 -6.79
CA PHE A 286 -0.17 4.97 -5.69
C PHE A 286 1.34 5.17 -5.61
N ALA A 287 2.04 5.34 -6.74
CA ALA A 287 3.44 5.72 -6.72
C ALA A 287 3.65 7.09 -6.04
N VAL A 288 2.80 8.08 -6.33
CA VAL A 288 2.82 9.38 -5.64
C VAL A 288 2.42 9.24 -4.16
N ALA A 289 1.41 8.41 -3.87
CA ALA A 289 0.94 8.20 -2.51
C ALA A 289 2.01 7.62 -1.58
N CYS A 290 2.96 6.83 -2.09
CA CYS A 290 4.09 6.35 -1.30
C CYS A 290 4.81 7.52 -0.59
N LEU A 291 5.06 8.62 -1.31
CA LEU A 291 5.72 9.81 -0.77
C LEU A 291 4.90 10.50 0.32
N LEU A 292 3.58 10.39 0.26
CA LEU A 292 2.66 10.99 1.23
C LEU A 292 2.50 10.16 2.49
N ILE A 293 2.92 8.89 2.50
CA ILE A 293 2.69 7.97 3.63
C ILE A 293 3.90 7.93 4.56
N LYS A 294 5.11 7.79 4.02
CA LYS A 294 6.35 7.62 4.80
C LYS A 294 7.55 8.18 4.04
N GLY A 295 8.62 8.55 4.75
CA GLY A 295 9.84 9.09 4.12
C GLY A 295 10.49 8.11 3.14
N GLU A 296 10.47 6.82 3.44
CA GLU A 296 10.96 5.73 2.59
C GLU A 296 10.12 5.51 1.33
N GLY A 297 8.97 6.19 1.21
CA GLY A 297 8.09 6.11 0.06
C GLY A 297 8.68 6.63 -1.25
N LEU A 298 9.56 7.64 -1.18
CA LEU A 298 10.24 8.16 -2.37
C LEU A 298 11.12 7.07 -3.04
N PRO A 299 12.04 6.40 -2.33
CA PRO A 299 12.80 5.28 -2.87
C PRO A 299 11.92 4.24 -3.58
N TRP A 300 10.79 3.83 -2.98
CA TRP A 300 9.87 2.89 -3.62
C TRP A 300 9.22 3.42 -4.89
N ALA A 301 8.79 4.67 -4.90
CA ALA A 301 8.23 5.30 -6.10
C ALA A 301 9.24 5.36 -7.25
N LEU A 302 10.52 5.56 -6.96
CA LEU A 302 11.59 5.60 -7.96
C LEU A 302 11.81 4.24 -8.64
N THR A 303 11.44 3.12 -8.01
CA THR A 303 11.54 1.78 -8.62
C THR A 303 10.67 1.61 -9.88
N PHE A 304 9.63 2.45 -10.06
CA PHE A 304 8.80 2.43 -11.26
C PHE A 304 9.49 3.03 -12.49
N ILE A 305 10.50 3.89 -12.30
CA ILE A 305 11.20 4.57 -13.41
C ILE A 305 11.88 3.57 -14.35
N PRO A 306 12.79 2.68 -13.90
CA PRO A 306 13.43 1.71 -14.79
C PRO A 306 12.41 0.78 -15.46
N ALA A 307 11.35 0.41 -14.75
CA ALA A 307 10.27 -0.42 -15.28
C ALA A 307 9.47 0.27 -16.40
N LEU A 308 9.24 1.58 -16.28
CA LEU A 308 8.58 2.42 -17.30
C LEU A 308 9.39 2.51 -18.60
N LEU A 309 10.72 2.54 -18.52
CA LEU A 309 11.61 2.60 -19.68
C LEU A 309 11.54 1.34 -20.55
N LEU A 310 11.15 0.22 -19.96
CA LEU A 310 11.06 -1.08 -20.63
C LEU A 310 9.70 -1.33 -21.28
N VAL A 311 8.76 -0.39 -21.23
CA VAL A 311 7.43 -0.54 -21.84
C VAL A 311 7.57 -0.67 -23.37
N PRO A 312 7.27 -1.83 -24.00
CA PRO A 312 7.76 -2.20 -25.34
C PRO A 312 7.27 -1.37 -26.55
N ARG A 313 6.42 -0.35 -26.36
CA ARG A 313 5.70 0.31 -27.47
C ARG A 313 5.92 1.82 -27.58
N THR A 314 6.81 2.41 -26.81
CA THR A 314 6.97 3.86 -26.79
C THR A 314 8.14 4.27 -27.68
N ARG A 315 7.85 4.79 -28.88
CA ARG A 315 8.84 5.25 -29.88
C ARG A 315 9.75 6.38 -29.38
N HIS A 316 9.39 7.05 -28.28
CA HIS A 316 10.13 8.18 -27.71
C HIS A 316 10.75 7.83 -26.34
N LYS A 317 11.57 6.78 -26.27
CA LYS A 317 12.23 6.35 -25.01
C LYS A 317 13.03 7.50 -24.37
N VAL A 318 13.73 8.29 -25.19
CA VAL A 318 14.55 9.43 -24.73
C VAL A 318 13.70 10.58 -24.22
N ALA A 319 12.63 10.97 -24.91
CA ALA A 319 11.75 12.06 -24.45
C ALA A 319 10.98 11.67 -23.17
N LYS A 320 10.63 10.39 -23.01
CA LYS A 320 10.01 9.89 -21.78
C LYS A 320 10.99 9.87 -20.61
N LEU A 321 12.21 9.39 -20.84
CA LEU A 321 13.28 9.45 -19.85
C LEU A 321 13.54 10.91 -19.45
N ALA A 322 13.68 11.81 -20.41
CA ALA A 322 13.84 13.24 -20.15
C ALA A 322 12.66 13.80 -19.36
N SER A 323 11.41 13.48 -19.70
CA SER A 323 10.24 13.95 -18.94
C SER A 323 10.17 13.38 -17.51
N LEU A 324 10.54 12.11 -17.32
CA LEU A 324 10.56 11.46 -16.00
C LEU A 324 11.73 11.92 -15.15
N VAL A 325 12.88 12.18 -15.77
CA VAL A 325 14.07 12.76 -15.13
C VAL A 325 13.79 14.21 -14.78
N VAL A 326 13.15 15.00 -15.65
CA VAL A 326 12.76 16.38 -15.36
C VAL A 326 11.69 16.42 -14.27
N LEU A 327 10.67 15.55 -14.33
CA LEU A 327 9.64 15.48 -13.28
C LEU A 327 10.22 14.95 -11.96
N GLY A 328 11.10 13.96 -12.03
CA GLY A 328 11.82 13.40 -10.88
C GLY A 328 12.81 14.39 -10.28
N LEU A 329 13.52 15.18 -11.09
CA LEU A 329 14.40 16.27 -10.65
C LEU A 329 13.59 17.44 -10.10
N ALA A 330 12.48 17.82 -10.73
CA ALA A 330 11.58 18.84 -10.20
C ALA A 330 11.00 18.41 -8.84
N LEU A 331 10.59 17.15 -8.72
CA LEU A 331 10.11 16.57 -7.47
C LEU A 331 11.23 16.46 -6.43
N LEU A 332 12.42 16.05 -6.84
CA LEU A 332 13.61 16.02 -5.99
C LEU A 332 13.97 17.42 -5.52
N ILE A 333 13.91 18.44 -6.39
CA ILE A 333 14.15 19.85 -6.06
C ILE A 333 13.08 20.36 -5.08
N ILE A 334 11.81 19.99 -5.26
CA ILE A 334 10.73 20.34 -4.32
C ILE A 334 10.96 19.66 -2.95
N LEU A 335 11.44 18.41 -2.94
CA LEU A 335 11.73 17.65 -1.72
C LEU A 335 13.02 18.13 -1.03
N THR A 336 14.06 18.50 -1.78
CA THR A 336 15.30 19.07 -1.25
C THR A 336 15.14 20.51 -0.81
N GLN A 337 14.25 21.30 -1.42
CA GLN A 337 13.88 22.62 -0.90
C GLN A 337 13.18 22.53 0.45
N LYS A 338 12.44 21.44 0.72
CA LYS A 338 11.85 21.18 2.04
C LYS A 338 12.83 20.59 3.05
N ASN A 339 13.92 19.95 2.61
CA ASN A 339 14.97 19.37 3.46
C ASN A 339 16.30 19.28 2.70
N PRO A 340 17.14 20.35 2.69
CA PRO A 340 18.42 20.36 1.97
C PRO A 340 19.44 19.34 2.52
N LEU A 341 19.16 18.76 3.68
CA LEU A 341 19.94 17.73 4.36
C LEU A 341 19.73 16.31 3.81
N LEU A 342 18.73 16.05 2.96
CA LEU A 342 18.38 14.68 2.54
C LEU A 342 19.48 13.98 1.74
N ILE A 343 20.18 14.70 0.86
CA ILE A 343 21.26 14.14 0.03
C ILE A 343 22.53 13.98 0.84
N SER A 344 22.87 14.96 1.69
CA SER A 344 24.03 14.85 2.59
C SER A 344 23.80 13.73 3.60
N GLN A 345 22.64 13.64 4.25
CA GLN A 345 22.30 12.54 5.16
C GLN A 345 22.31 11.18 4.46
N LEU A 346 21.89 11.08 3.20
CA LEU A 346 21.96 9.83 2.45
C LEU A 346 23.42 9.43 2.19
N LEU A 347 24.27 10.37 1.79
CA LEU A 347 25.70 10.11 1.57
C LEU A 347 26.42 9.80 2.89
N ASP A 348 26.11 10.53 3.96
CA ASP A 348 26.62 10.32 5.32
C ASP A 348 26.12 9.00 5.92
N SER A 349 24.99 8.48 5.44
CA SER A 349 24.46 7.18 5.86
C SER A 349 25.20 6.00 5.25
N ILE A 350 25.95 6.20 4.15
CA ILE A 350 26.68 5.12 3.48
C ILE A 350 27.92 4.78 4.31
N THR A 351 28.02 3.50 4.66
CA THR A 351 29.10 2.97 5.49
C THR A 351 29.76 1.78 4.80
N GLU A 352 30.71 1.14 5.50
CA GLU A 352 31.24 -0.16 5.08
C GLU A 352 30.17 -1.26 5.03
N PHE A 353 30.53 -2.39 4.41
CA PHE A 353 29.66 -3.54 4.25
C PHE A 353 29.35 -4.20 5.61
N HIS A 354 28.06 -4.40 5.91
CA HIS A 354 27.56 -5.02 7.14
C HIS A 354 27.15 -6.48 6.92
N PRO A 355 28.02 -7.48 7.15
CA PRO A 355 27.68 -8.90 6.99
C PRO A 355 26.56 -9.35 7.93
N ASP A 356 26.47 -8.76 9.12
CA ASP A 356 25.40 -9.04 10.09
C ASP A 356 24.03 -8.59 9.58
N GLY A 357 23.99 -7.55 8.75
CA GLY A 357 22.76 -7.10 8.09
C GLY A 357 22.24 -8.13 7.08
N LEU A 358 23.14 -8.83 6.38
CA LEU A 358 22.78 -9.95 5.50
C LEU A 358 22.20 -11.10 6.32
N ALA A 359 22.91 -11.52 7.37
CA ALA A 359 22.46 -12.60 8.25
C ALA A 359 21.08 -12.27 8.84
N GLY A 360 20.90 -11.07 9.40
CA GLY A 360 19.61 -10.63 9.95
C GLY A 360 18.48 -10.64 8.92
N THR A 361 18.77 -10.24 7.68
CA THR A 361 17.81 -10.29 6.57
C THR A 361 17.39 -11.73 6.23
N LEU A 362 18.35 -12.65 6.13
CA LEU A 362 18.05 -14.06 5.86
C LEU A 362 17.21 -14.68 6.99
N GLN A 363 17.57 -14.41 8.25
CA GLN A 363 16.83 -14.92 9.40
C GLN A 363 15.39 -14.36 9.43
N ALA A 364 15.22 -13.06 9.14
CA ALA A 364 13.90 -12.44 9.09
C ALA A 364 12.97 -13.04 8.03
N ILE A 365 13.51 -13.48 6.89
CA ILE A 365 12.73 -14.04 5.78
C ILE A 365 12.45 -15.54 5.97
N TRP A 366 13.42 -16.33 6.42
CA TRP A 366 13.32 -17.80 6.43
C TRP A 366 13.26 -18.46 7.82
N LEU A 367 13.65 -17.78 8.90
CA LEU A 367 13.67 -18.38 10.24
C LEU A 367 12.56 -17.87 11.15
N HIS A 368 12.22 -16.58 11.08
CA HIS A 368 11.26 -15.95 12.00
C HIS A 368 9.78 -16.18 11.66
N ASP A 369 9.48 -16.98 10.62
CA ASP A 369 8.13 -17.27 10.11
C ASP A 369 7.23 -16.03 9.85
N ASN A 370 7.86 -14.84 9.76
CA ASN A 370 7.17 -13.55 9.61
C ASN A 370 6.31 -13.46 8.34
N PHE A 371 6.67 -14.23 7.31
CA PHE A 371 6.05 -14.20 5.99
C PHE A 371 5.42 -15.54 5.59
N HIS A 372 5.18 -16.45 6.54
CA HIS A 372 4.71 -17.82 6.28
C HIS A 372 5.52 -18.46 5.14
N LEU A 373 4.83 -18.96 4.11
CA LEU A 373 5.39 -19.67 2.98
C LEU A 373 6.08 -18.75 1.95
N LEU A 374 6.00 -17.42 2.09
CA LEU A 374 6.57 -16.52 1.08
C LEU A 374 8.06 -16.74 0.91
N GLY A 375 8.84 -16.82 1.99
CA GLY A 375 10.30 -17.03 1.90
C GLY A 375 10.65 -18.25 1.05
N TYR A 376 9.92 -19.36 1.23
CA TYR A 376 10.11 -20.57 0.43
C TYR A 376 9.60 -20.42 -1.02
N LEU A 377 8.50 -19.71 -1.24
CA LEU A 377 8.01 -19.38 -2.59
C LEU A 377 8.99 -18.49 -3.36
N LEU A 378 9.71 -17.58 -2.69
CA LEU A 378 10.73 -16.73 -3.32
C LEU A 378 11.86 -17.58 -3.93
N LEU A 379 12.28 -18.64 -3.24
CA LEU A 379 13.28 -19.58 -3.77
C LEU A 379 12.83 -20.25 -5.06
N ALA A 380 11.51 -20.44 -5.23
CA ALA A 380 10.94 -21.02 -6.43
C ALA A 380 10.81 -20.03 -7.61
N ILE A 381 10.88 -18.71 -7.39
CA ILE A 381 10.69 -17.70 -8.45
C ILE A 381 11.71 -17.89 -9.59
N ILE A 382 12.99 -18.02 -9.24
CA ILE A 382 14.08 -18.12 -10.23
C ILE A 382 13.92 -19.38 -11.09
N PRO A 383 13.87 -20.61 -10.53
CA PRO A 383 13.71 -21.80 -11.35
C PRO A 383 12.41 -21.78 -12.14
N ILE A 384 11.28 -21.36 -11.55
CA ILE A 384 10.01 -21.24 -12.28
C ILE A 384 10.17 -20.25 -13.45
N GLY A 385 10.74 -19.08 -13.22
CA GLY A 385 10.90 -18.07 -14.26
C GLY A 385 11.87 -18.48 -15.37
N LEU A 386 12.88 -19.31 -15.07
CA LEU A 386 13.76 -19.93 -16.07
C LEU A 386 13.04 -21.00 -16.90
N THR A 387 12.12 -21.77 -16.30
CA THR A 387 11.32 -22.78 -17.02
C THR A 387 10.24 -22.18 -17.92
N ILE A 388 9.92 -20.89 -17.76
CA ILE A 388 8.90 -20.19 -18.55
C ILE A 388 9.60 -19.35 -19.64
N PRO A 389 9.70 -19.85 -20.89
CA PRO A 389 10.23 -19.07 -21.99
C PRO A 389 9.56 -17.71 -22.09
N GLY A 390 10.35 -16.64 -22.01
CA GLY A 390 9.86 -15.27 -22.14
C GLY A 390 9.35 -14.62 -20.85
N ALA A 391 9.34 -15.32 -19.70
CA ALA A 391 8.84 -14.75 -18.43
C ALA A 391 9.54 -13.44 -18.07
N PHE A 392 10.87 -13.49 -17.98
CA PHE A 392 11.70 -12.34 -17.63
C PHE A 392 12.04 -11.43 -18.80
N THR A 393 11.66 -11.77 -20.03
CA THR A 393 12.05 -10.98 -21.21
C THR A 393 10.87 -10.30 -21.93
N LYS A 394 9.61 -10.70 -21.65
CA LYS A 394 8.43 -10.12 -22.31
C LYS A 394 7.27 -9.85 -21.36
N THR A 395 6.67 -10.88 -20.79
CA THR A 395 5.36 -10.74 -20.11
C THR A 395 5.47 -10.07 -18.73
N TYR A 396 6.50 -10.41 -17.97
CA TYR A 396 6.67 -9.93 -16.58
C TYR A 396 7.85 -8.99 -16.42
N LEU A 397 8.61 -8.71 -17.50
CA LEU A 397 9.86 -7.92 -17.46
C LEU A 397 9.73 -6.62 -16.66
N SER A 398 8.74 -5.78 -16.95
CA SER A 398 8.63 -4.48 -16.28
C SER A 398 8.37 -4.60 -14.77
N ILE A 399 7.49 -5.51 -14.34
CA ILE A 399 7.24 -5.70 -12.89
C ILE A 399 8.40 -6.41 -12.21
N SER A 400 9.04 -7.39 -12.87
CA SER A 400 10.26 -8.04 -12.37
C SER A 400 11.39 -7.03 -12.18
N VAL A 401 11.54 -6.06 -13.09
CA VAL A 401 12.56 -5.00 -12.99
C VAL A 401 12.24 -4.02 -11.88
N ALA A 402 10.98 -3.58 -11.73
CA ALA A 402 10.59 -2.74 -10.59
C ALA A 402 10.91 -3.42 -9.26
N LEU A 403 10.50 -4.68 -9.11
CA LEU A 403 10.75 -5.49 -7.91
C LEU A 403 12.24 -5.78 -7.70
N LEU A 404 13.01 -6.04 -8.76
CA LEU A 404 14.45 -6.22 -8.67
C LEU A 404 15.14 -4.96 -8.17
N CYS A 405 14.79 -3.79 -8.73
CA CYS A 405 15.28 -2.51 -8.25
C CYS A 405 14.90 -2.28 -6.78
N ALA A 406 13.69 -2.66 -6.38
CA ALA A 406 13.23 -2.56 -5.00
C ALA A 406 14.03 -3.48 -4.06
N VAL A 407 14.29 -4.73 -4.46
CA VAL A 407 15.12 -5.69 -3.70
C VAL A 407 16.57 -5.22 -3.62
N VAL A 408 17.16 -4.75 -4.72
CA VAL A 408 18.53 -4.20 -4.73
C VAL A 408 18.64 -3.00 -3.80
N MET A 409 17.67 -2.09 -3.85
CA MET A 409 17.63 -0.92 -2.97
C MET A 409 17.46 -1.31 -1.49
N PHE A 410 16.60 -2.27 -1.20
CA PHE A 410 16.42 -2.83 0.13
C PHE A 410 17.70 -3.46 0.67
N LEU A 411 18.38 -4.28 -0.13
CA LEU A 411 19.65 -4.89 0.24
C LEU A 411 20.73 -3.82 0.40
N PHE A 412 20.77 -2.83 -0.49
CA PHE A 412 21.71 -1.72 -0.38
C PHE A 412 21.57 -0.99 0.96
N LEU A 413 20.34 -0.70 1.38
CA LEU A 413 20.05 -0.06 2.65
C LEU A 413 20.61 -0.87 3.83
N PHE A 414 20.35 -2.18 3.89
CA PHE A 414 20.78 -2.98 5.05
C PHE A 414 22.22 -3.47 5.02
N LEU A 415 22.87 -3.44 3.85
CA LEU A 415 24.24 -3.93 3.71
C LEU A 415 25.27 -2.82 3.65
N PHE A 416 24.91 -1.61 3.21
CA PHE A 416 25.87 -0.53 2.93
C PHE A 416 25.53 0.78 3.61
N THR A 417 24.63 0.79 4.60
CA THR A 417 24.31 2.00 5.36
C THR A 417 24.27 1.77 6.87
N ILE A 418 24.20 2.85 7.64
CA ILE A 418 24.00 2.84 9.11
C ILE A 418 22.80 2.00 9.56
N PHE A 419 21.84 1.72 8.65
CA PHE A 419 20.68 0.88 8.94
C PHE A 419 21.00 -0.62 9.01
N GLY A 420 22.24 -1.04 8.72
CA GLY A 420 22.68 -2.43 8.88
C GLY A 420 22.51 -2.97 10.31
N ALA A 421 22.74 -2.14 11.32
CA ALA A 421 22.46 -2.48 12.73
C ALA A 421 20.97 -2.71 13.02
N GLY A 422 20.07 -2.10 12.23
CA GLY A 422 18.63 -2.34 12.32
C GLY A 422 18.20 -3.66 11.69
N ALA A 423 19.01 -4.24 10.80
CA ALA A 423 18.79 -5.58 10.28
C ALA A 423 19.28 -6.65 11.24
N SER A 424 20.46 -6.47 11.86
CA SER A 424 20.98 -7.42 12.84
C SER A 424 20.11 -7.53 14.10
N ASN A 425 19.47 -6.43 14.51
CA ASN A 425 18.56 -6.40 15.66
C ASN A 425 17.07 -6.63 15.29
N PHE A 426 16.77 -6.95 14.02
CA PHE A 426 15.42 -7.20 13.51
C PHE A 426 14.41 -6.05 13.62
N THR A 427 14.83 -4.87 14.07
CA THR A 427 13.94 -3.72 14.31
C THR A 427 13.52 -3.03 13.03
N GLY A 428 14.39 -3.01 12.01
CA GLY A 428 14.13 -2.35 10.72
C GLY A 428 13.77 -3.32 9.59
N VAL A 429 14.47 -4.45 9.50
CA VAL A 429 14.40 -5.34 8.33
C VAL A 429 13.02 -5.98 8.14
N GLY A 430 12.38 -6.44 9.23
CA GLY A 430 11.04 -7.02 9.16
C GLY A 430 10.02 -6.02 8.61
N ARG A 431 10.09 -4.77 9.09
CA ARG A 431 9.14 -3.71 8.73
C ARG A 431 9.25 -3.29 7.26
N LEU A 432 10.48 -3.12 6.76
CA LEU A 432 10.67 -2.80 5.34
C LEU A 432 10.31 -3.99 4.42
N CYS A 433 10.51 -5.23 4.86
CA CYS A 433 10.07 -6.40 4.12
C CYS A 433 8.55 -6.41 3.87
N ILE A 434 7.72 -5.88 4.78
CA ILE A 434 6.26 -5.76 4.58
C ILE A 434 5.91 -4.90 3.38
N GLN A 435 6.75 -3.91 3.08
CA GLN A 435 6.53 -2.99 1.98
C GLN A 435 6.78 -3.71 0.63
N LEU A 436 7.66 -4.71 0.61
CA LEU A 436 8.01 -5.52 -0.57
C LEU A 436 7.19 -6.80 -0.75
N ALA A 437 6.87 -7.46 0.36
CA ALA A 437 6.30 -8.82 0.38
C ALA A 437 5.04 -8.97 -0.48
N PRO A 438 4.06 -8.04 -0.47
CA PRO A 438 2.87 -8.17 -1.30
C PRO A 438 3.18 -8.11 -2.81
N GLY A 439 4.10 -7.23 -3.23
CA GLY A 439 4.52 -7.13 -4.63
C GLY A 439 5.24 -8.38 -5.12
N LEU A 440 6.13 -8.95 -4.30
CA LEU A 440 6.81 -10.22 -4.62
C LEU A 440 5.83 -11.38 -4.69
N LEU A 441 4.87 -11.47 -3.76
CA LEU A 441 3.84 -12.51 -3.77
C LEU A 441 2.94 -12.40 -5.01
N PHE A 442 2.64 -11.18 -5.48
CA PHE A 442 1.91 -10.98 -6.73
C PHE A 442 2.67 -11.57 -7.93
N LEU A 443 4.00 -11.36 -8.01
CA LEU A 443 4.83 -11.98 -9.04
C LEU A 443 4.82 -13.51 -8.95
N CYS A 444 4.95 -14.08 -7.74
CA CYS A 444 4.80 -15.53 -7.51
C CYS A 444 3.49 -16.07 -8.06
N ALA A 445 2.38 -15.38 -7.77
CA ALA A 445 1.04 -15.78 -8.20
C ALA A 445 0.90 -15.82 -9.72
N MET A 446 1.44 -14.81 -10.42
CA MET A 446 1.41 -14.76 -11.89
C MET A 446 2.25 -15.86 -12.53
N LEU A 447 3.46 -16.11 -12.01
CA LEU A 447 4.33 -17.18 -12.49
C LEU A 447 3.70 -18.56 -12.26
N CYS A 448 3.15 -18.80 -11.07
CA CYS A 448 2.43 -20.03 -10.73
C CYS A 448 1.22 -20.24 -11.67
N ASN A 449 0.43 -19.19 -11.92
CA ASN A 449 -0.70 -19.27 -12.83
C ASN A 449 -0.29 -19.62 -14.27
N ASP A 450 0.84 -19.10 -14.77
CA ASP A 450 1.31 -19.44 -16.11
C ASP A 450 1.75 -20.90 -16.22
N LEU A 451 2.45 -21.43 -15.21
CA LEU A 451 2.79 -22.85 -15.13
C LEU A 451 1.54 -23.75 -15.18
N LEU A 452 0.55 -23.45 -14.34
CA LEU A 452 -0.70 -24.22 -14.28
C LEU A 452 -1.46 -24.18 -15.60
N ARG A 453 -1.46 -23.03 -16.29
CA ARG A 453 -2.08 -22.88 -17.62
C ARG A 453 -1.36 -23.68 -18.69
N ARG A 454 -0.02 -23.73 -18.67
CA ARG A 454 0.78 -24.49 -19.64
C ARG A 454 0.56 -25.99 -19.49
N ASN A 455 0.59 -26.52 -18.27
CA ASN A 455 0.33 -27.95 -18.01
C ASN A 455 -1.05 -28.39 -18.49
N ARG A 456 -2.06 -27.51 -18.40
CA ARG A 456 -3.39 -27.81 -18.94
C ARG A 456 -3.42 -27.86 -20.47
N ARG A 457 -2.60 -27.04 -21.14
CA ARG A 457 -2.50 -27.04 -22.61
C ARG A 457 -1.79 -28.27 -23.13
N THR A 458 -0.69 -28.68 -22.50
CA THR A 458 0.05 -29.90 -22.89
C THR A 458 -0.80 -31.15 -22.71
N ASN A 459 -1.66 -31.19 -21.67
CA ASN A 459 -2.54 -32.32 -21.42
C ASN A 459 -3.83 -32.30 -22.26
N ALA A 460 -4.11 -31.21 -22.98
CA ALA A 460 -5.29 -31.04 -23.83
C ALA A 460 -5.00 -31.25 -25.32
N THR A 461 -3.73 -31.37 -25.71
CA THR A 461 -3.31 -31.80 -27.04
C THR A 461 -3.13 -33.32 -27.04
N PRO A 462 -3.95 -34.08 -27.79
CA PRO A 462 -3.84 -35.54 -27.89
C PRO A 462 -2.57 -36.01 -28.59
#